data_AF-V9QI01-F1
#
_entry.id   AF-V9QI01-F1
#
_cell.length_a   1.000
_cell.length_b   1.000
_cell.length_c   1.000
_cell.angle_alpha   90.00
_cell.angle_beta   90.00
_cell.angle_gamma   90.00
#
_symmetry.space_group_name_H-M   'P 1'
#
loop_
_entity.id
_entity.type
_entity.pdbx_description
1 polymer ?
#
loop_
_entity_poly.entity_id
_entity_poly.type
_entity_poly.pdbx_seq_one_letter_code
_entity_poly.pdbx_strand_id
1 'polypeptide(L)'
;VSIATMTVLVILFIGECYGYVSGHQNCHITPSAFKNILDADMQRKVDRLHFSISLPYMPCHRIATETVSVFAHDEQAERDTHISLYHIPYGSYVSNSSAAYISGEVLSGTEHGCLVTGTAPIAAKPSSFNIILKDYRVEDSRKYRPDFQIHHFSGGNAYGDWGVPQVRHQTLEPMSGFKSAHGLQEPYFFQFFLQLIPTTVDLAGKDSRVGYQYTAFHSMLRYNGQGRAPGLYFSYKLSPFSMDCAVQYDTLSHFVVNLCAVVGGVYTVA
;
A
#
# COMPACT_ATOMS: atom_id res chain seq x y z
N VAL A 1 -47.95 26.35 -14.43
CA VAL A 1 -46.70 25.93 -13.77
C VAL A 1 -46.91 25.98 -12.27
N SER A 2 -47.01 24.83 -11.63
CA SER A 2 -47.23 24.72 -10.19
C SER A 2 -45.96 25.10 -9.42
N ILE A 3 -46.09 25.54 -8.17
CA ILE A 3 -44.95 25.78 -7.27
C ILE A 3 -44.06 24.52 -7.19
N ALA A 4 -44.67 23.34 -7.25
CA ALA A 4 -43.98 22.06 -7.24
C ALA A 4 -43.12 21.80 -8.50
N THR A 5 -43.50 22.31 -9.67
CA THR A 5 -42.69 22.11 -10.89
C THR A 5 -41.53 23.09 -10.96
N MET A 6 -41.70 24.30 -10.41
CA MET A 6 -40.59 25.26 -10.28
C MET A 6 -39.54 24.81 -9.28
N THR A 7 -39.93 24.22 -8.15
CA THR A 7 -38.96 23.70 -7.17
C THR A 7 -38.13 22.56 -7.75
N VAL A 8 -38.75 21.63 -8.49
CA VAL A 8 -38.04 20.54 -9.18
C VAL A 8 -37.05 21.08 -10.22
N LEU A 9 -37.45 22.07 -11.02
CA LEU A 9 -36.56 22.68 -12.02
C LEU A 9 -35.35 23.34 -11.38
N VAL A 10 -35.52 24.07 -10.28
CA VAL A 10 -34.41 24.70 -9.55
C VAL A 10 -33.47 23.65 -8.95
N ILE A 11 -33.99 22.56 -8.38
CA ILE A 11 -33.15 21.48 -7.83
C ILE A 11 -32.32 20.82 -8.94
N LEU A 12 -32.93 20.50 -10.08
CA LEU A 12 -32.23 19.90 -11.21
C LEU A 12 -31.19 20.85 -11.81
N PHE A 13 -31.52 22.15 -11.92
CA PHE A 13 -30.58 23.18 -12.39
C PHE A 13 -29.36 23.32 -11.48
N ILE A 14 -29.58 23.33 -10.16
CA ILE A 14 -28.49 23.35 -9.17
C ILE A 14 -27.63 22.08 -9.31
N GLY A 15 -28.26 20.93 -9.52
CA GLY A 15 -27.57 19.65 -9.75
C GLY A 15 -26.64 19.70 -10.96
N GLU A 16 -27.12 20.18 -12.11
CA GLU A 16 -26.32 20.30 -13.34
C GLU A 16 -25.20 21.34 -13.19
N CYS A 17 -25.48 22.49 -12.56
CA CYS A 17 -24.45 23.49 -12.27
C CYS A 17 -23.35 22.93 -11.37
N TYR A 18 -23.75 22.18 -10.33
CA TYR A 18 -22.80 21.54 -9.44
C TYR A 18 -21.97 20.48 -10.17
N GLY A 19 -22.59 19.62 -10.99
CA GLY A 19 -21.90 18.62 -11.81
C GLY A 19 -20.88 19.23 -12.76
N TYR A 20 -21.24 20.33 -13.45
CA TYR A 20 -20.34 21.05 -14.33
C TYR A 20 -19.12 21.64 -13.62
N VAL A 21 -19.32 22.25 -12.43
CA VAL A 21 -18.23 22.88 -11.66
C VAL A 21 -17.33 21.85 -10.98
N SER A 22 -17.90 20.77 -10.45
CA SER A 22 -17.15 19.73 -9.75
C SER A 22 -16.37 18.81 -10.70
N GLY A 23 -16.80 18.70 -11.96
CA GLY A 23 -16.21 17.78 -12.93
C GLY A 23 -16.58 16.33 -12.66
N HIS A 24 -16.60 15.51 -13.72
CA HIS A 24 -16.84 14.08 -13.61
C HIS A 24 -15.52 13.34 -13.38
N GLN A 25 -15.49 12.55 -12.31
CA GLN A 25 -14.35 11.71 -11.97
C GLN A 25 -14.55 10.33 -12.61
N ASN A 26 -13.83 10.08 -13.70
CA ASN A 26 -13.91 8.83 -14.44
C ASN A 26 -12.68 7.98 -14.12
N CYS A 27 -12.90 6.88 -13.40
CA CYS A 27 -11.89 5.85 -13.17
C CYS A 27 -12.21 4.63 -14.03
N HIS A 28 -11.23 4.15 -14.76
CA HIS A 28 -11.35 2.96 -15.60
C HIS A 28 -10.19 2.00 -15.35
N ILE A 29 -10.47 0.70 -15.53
CA ILE A 29 -9.46 -0.35 -15.43
C ILE A 29 -8.95 -0.59 -16.85
N THR A 30 -7.65 -0.40 -17.07
CA THR A 30 -7.02 -0.62 -18.38
C THR A 30 -6.23 -1.92 -18.37
N PRO A 31 -6.29 -2.73 -19.45
CA PRO A 31 -5.53 -3.97 -19.60
C PRO A 31 -4.05 -3.76 -19.96
N SER A 32 -3.54 -2.53 -19.88
CA SER A 32 -2.14 -2.24 -20.18
C SER A 32 -1.27 -2.35 -18.93
N ALA A 33 -0.11 -2.98 -19.09
CA ALA A 33 1.04 -2.72 -18.23
C ALA A 33 1.22 -1.20 -18.17
N PHE A 34 1.13 -0.65 -16.96
CA PHE A 34 1.30 0.75 -16.58
C PHE A 34 1.80 1.64 -17.73
N LYS A 35 0.93 2.51 -18.25
CA LYS A 35 1.36 3.53 -19.22
C LYS A 35 2.40 4.39 -18.49
N ASN A 36 3.68 4.19 -18.80
CA ASN A 36 4.77 5.00 -18.25
C ASN A 36 4.60 6.44 -18.74
N ILE A 37 3.79 7.21 -18.01
CA ILE A 37 3.60 8.65 -18.22
C ILE A 37 4.79 9.41 -17.59
N LEU A 38 5.52 8.76 -16.66
CA LEU A 38 6.67 9.31 -15.97
C LEU A 38 7.98 8.91 -16.65
N ASP A 39 8.95 9.83 -16.63
CA ASP A 39 10.34 9.53 -16.98
C ASP A 39 10.87 8.35 -16.15
N ALA A 40 11.78 7.56 -16.75
CA ALA A 40 12.30 6.34 -16.13
C ALA A 40 12.92 6.57 -14.73
N ASP A 41 13.54 7.73 -14.49
CA ASP A 41 14.11 8.09 -13.20
C ASP A 41 13.06 8.49 -12.16
N MET A 42 11.95 9.10 -12.60
CA MET A 42 10.82 9.40 -11.74
C MET A 42 10.06 8.12 -11.38
N GLN A 43 9.92 7.20 -12.34
CA GLN A 43 9.33 5.89 -12.11
C GLN A 43 10.10 5.07 -11.07
N ARG A 44 11.44 5.01 -11.18
CA ARG A 44 12.29 4.31 -10.19
C ARG A 44 12.15 4.84 -8.76
N LYS A 45 11.84 6.13 -8.60
CA LYS A 45 11.58 6.71 -7.27
C LYS A 45 10.22 6.31 -6.72
N VAL A 46 9.22 6.19 -7.59
CA VAL A 46 7.84 5.81 -7.22
C VAL A 46 7.69 4.29 -7.05
N ASP A 47 8.51 3.48 -7.70
CA ASP A 47 8.46 2.02 -7.62
C ASP A 47 9.13 1.52 -6.34
N ARG A 48 8.64 1.95 -5.18
CA ARG A 48 9.16 1.60 -3.86
C ARG A 48 8.04 1.25 -2.89
N LEU A 49 8.20 0.17 -2.14
CA LEU A 49 7.39 -0.18 -1.00
C LEU A 49 7.92 0.56 0.24
N HIS A 50 7.02 1.17 0.99
CA HIS A 50 7.29 1.86 2.25
C HIS A 50 6.64 1.07 3.39
N PHE A 51 7.44 0.60 4.35
CA PHE A 51 6.92 -0.23 5.44
C PHE A 51 7.45 0.18 6.82
N SER A 52 6.62 -0.05 7.83
CA SER A 52 6.94 0.09 9.25
C SER A 52 6.27 -1.03 10.02
N ILE A 53 7.06 -1.92 10.62
CA ILE A 53 6.61 -3.15 11.25
C ILE A 53 7.33 -3.31 12.59
N SER A 54 6.58 -3.47 13.67
CA SER A 54 7.13 -3.79 14.99
C SER A 54 7.16 -5.30 15.22
N LEU A 55 8.31 -5.80 15.66
CA LEU A 55 8.59 -7.18 16.05
C LEU A 55 8.94 -7.21 17.54
N PRO A 56 7.95 -7.27 18.46
CA PRO A 56 8.15 -7.17 19.91
C PRO A 56 9.11 -8.21 20.52
N TYR A 57 9.27 -9.36 19.87
CA TYR A 57 10.00 -10.51 20.42
C TYR A 57 11.17 -10.97 19.52
N MET A 58 11.57 -10.14 18.56
CA MET A 58 12.77 -10.36 17.76
C MET A 58 13.74 -9.20 17.95
N PRO A 59 14.98 -9.44 18.42
CA PRO A 59 15.95 -8.38 18.62
C PRO A 59 16.55 -7.92 17.29
N CYS A 60 16.86 -6.63 17.16
CA CYS A 60 17.35 -6.03 15.91
C CYS A 60 18.61 -6.71 15.36
N HIS A 61 19.55 -7.14 16.21
CA HIS A 61 20.78 -7.81 15.77
C HIS A 61 20.57 -9.21 15.16
N ARG A 62 19.40 -9.82 15.37
CA ARG A 62 19.01 -11.11 14.78
C ARG A 62 18.06 -10.94 13.59
N ILE A 63 17.76 -9.72 13.16
CA ILE A 63 16.91 -9.49 11.99
C ILE A 63 17.79 -9.43 10.76
N ALA A 64 17.42 -10.21 9.75
CA ALA A 64 17.94 -10.10 8.40
C ALA A 64 16.77 -9.86 7.44
N THR A 65 17.05 -9.15 6.36
CA THR A 65 16.12 -8.98 5.25
C THR A 65 16.69 -9.66 4.02
N GLU A 66 15.84 -10.35 3.27
CA GLU A 66 16.24 -11.06 2.06
C GLU A 66 15.26 -10.72 0.95
N THR A 67 15.78 -10.38 -0.23
CA THR A 67 14.96 -10.18 -1.43
C THR A 67 15.21 -11.30 -2.45
N VAL A 68 14.12 -11.93 -2.91
CA VAL A 68 14.18 -13.03 -3.89
C VAL A 68 13.30 -12.66 -5.09
N SER A 69 13.87 -12.65 -6.29
CA SER A 69 13.14 -12.43 -7.55
C SER A 69 13.20 -13.66 -8.43
N VAL A 70 12.05 -14.13 -8.94
CA VAL A 70 11.97 -15.31 -9.84
C VAL A 70 12.79 -16.50 -9.30
N PHE A 71 12.68 -16.76 -8.00
CA PHE A 71 13.35 -17.87 -7.31
C PHE A 71 14.88 -17.77 -7.21
N ALA A 72 15.48 -16.64 -7.56
CA ALA A 72 16.88 -16.33 -7.33
C ALA A 72 17.04 -15.13 -6.39
N HIS A 73 18.12 -15.10 -5.63
CA HIS A 73 18.43 -13.96 -4.78
C HIS A 73 18.71 -12.73 -5.65
N ASP A 74 18.04 -11.61 -5.35
CA ASP A 74 18.18 -10.36 -6.10
C ASP A 74 19.05 -9.38 -5.31
N GLU A 75 20.37 -9.55 -5.41
CA GLU A 75 21.32 -8.71 -4.70
C GLU A 75 21.22 -7.22 -5.09
N GLN A 76 20.75 -6.92 -6.30
CA GLN A 76 20.61 -5.54 -6.74
C GLN A 76 19.43 -4.87 -6.02
N ALA A 77 18.28 -5.54 -5.99
CA ALA A 77 17.13 -5.07 -5.22
C ALA A 77 17.44 -4.97 -3.72
N GLU A 78 18.24 -5.90 -3.18
CA GLU A 78 18.67 -5.87 -1.79
C GLU A 78 19.60 -4.68 -1.49
N ARG A 79 20.57 -4.38 -2.36
CA ARG A 79 21.43 -3.19 -2.24
C ARG A 79 20.64 -1.88 -2.31
N ASP A 80 19.62 -1.84 -3.16
CA ASP A 80 18.75 -0.67 -3.33
C ASP A 80 17.68 -0.58 -2.24
N THR A 81 17.60 -1.55 -1.33
CA THR A 81 16.70 -1.55 -0.17
C THR A 81 17.34 -0.77 0.99
N HIS A 82 16.60 0.20 1.52
CA HIS A 82 17.04 1.00 2.65
C HIS A 82 16.25 0.59 3.90
N ILE A 83 16.92 0.00 4.89
CA ILE A 83 16.30 -0.44 6.15
C ILE A 83 16.94 0.26 7.33
N SER A 84 16.11 0.78 8.21
CA SER A 84 16.47 1.32 9.52
C SER A 84 15.80 0.51 10.61
N LEU A 85 16.61 0.03 11.55
CA LEU A 85 16.19 -0.78 12.68
C LEU A 85 16.22 0.07 13.95
N TYR A 86 15.20 -0.04 14.79
CA TYR A 86 15.14 0.68 16.07
C TYR A 86 14.78 -0.27 17.20
N HIS A 87 15.43 -0.13 18.35
CA HIS A 87 15.09 -0.87 19.55
C HIS A 87 13.73 -0.45 20.08
N ILE A 88 12.94 -1.44 20.47
CA ILE A 88 11.67 -1.24 21.17
C ILE A 88 11.65 -2.10 22.44
N PRO A 89 10.91 -1.70 23.48
CA PRO A 89 10.74 -2.53 24.66
C PRO A 89 10.18 -3.92 24.29
N TYR A 90 10.67 -4.97 24.93
CA TYR A 90 10.18 -6.32 24.68
C TYR A 90 8.67 -6.42 24.91
N GLY A 91 7.96 -7.09 24.00
CA GLY A 91 6.49 -7.19 24.06
C GLY A 91 5.73 -5.94 23.61
N SER A 92 6.42 -4.84 23.30
CA SER A 92 5.81 -3.60 22.85
C SER A 92 5.63 -3.56 21.33
N TYR A 93 4.54 -2.95 20.88
CA TYR A 93 4.22 -2.75 19.47
C TYR A 93 4.20 -1.25 19.14
N VAL A 94 5.19 -0.51 19.61
CA VAL A 94 5.31 0.93 19.34
C VAL A 94 5.63 1.16 17.87
N SER A 95 4.97 2.17 17.28
CA SER A 95 5.16 2.57 15.88
C SER A 95 6.33 3.52 15.67
N ASN A 96 6.90 4.04 16.75
CA ASN A 96 8.03 4.96 16.74
C ASN A 96 9.04 4.60 17.84
N SER A 97 10.31 4.85 17.55
CA SER A 97 11.40 4.75 18.52
C SER A 97 12.54 5.66 18.09
N SER A 98 13.20 6.30 19.06
CA SER A 98 14.41 7.09 18.85
C SER A 98 15.69 6.29 19.01
N ALA A 99 15.60 5.05 19.51
CA ALA A 99 16.75 4.18 19.79
C ALA A 99 17.17 3.42 18.51
N ALA A 100 17.88 4.08 17.61
CA ALA A 100 18.38 3.44 16.39
C ALA A 100 19.40 2.32 16.72
N TYR A 101 19.27 1.17 16.05
CA TYR A 101 20.22 0.07 16.16
C TYR A 101 21.40 0.28 15.21
N ILE A 102 22.62 0.14 15.74
CA ILE A 102 23.85 0.18 14.95
C ILE A 102 24.44 -1.23 14.89
N SER A 103 24.81 -1.67 13.68
CA SER A 103 25.40 -2.99 13.47
C SER A 103 26.68 -3.16 14.29
N GLY A 104 26.74 -4.22 15.10
CA GLY A 104 27.88 -4.51 15.98
C GLY A 104 27.77 -3.97 17.41
N GLU A 105 26.67 -3.27 17.74
CA GLU A 105 26.39 -2.85 19.11
C GLU A 105 25.93 -4.04 19.98
N VAL A 106 26.63 -4.28 21.09
CA VAL A 106 26.27 -5.31 22.07
C VAL A 106 25.33 -4.67 23.10
N LEU A 107 24.02 -4.84 22.94
CA LEU A 107 23.08 -4.35 23.95
C LEU A 107 23.13 -5.21 25.21
N SER A 108 23.28 -4.51 26.33
CA SER A 108 23.38 -5.04 27.68
C SER A 108 22.05 -5.66 28.13
N GLY A 109 22.02 -6.99 28.29
CA GLY A 109 21.18 -7.74 29.24
C GLY A 109 19.65 -7.72 29.11
N THR A 110 19.03 -6.69 28.52
CA THR A 110 17.59 -6.56 28.39
C THR A 110 17.13 -7.08 27.03
N GLU A 111 16.18 -8.01 27.04
CA GLU A 111 15.51 -8.41 25.80
C GLU A 111 14.79 -7.17 25.23
N HIS A 112 15.02 -6.90 23.96
CA HIS A 112 14.39 -5.84 23.21
C HIS A 112 13.76 -6.43 21.96
N GLY A 113 12.60 -5.90 21.58
CA GLY A 113 12.07 -6.11 20.24
C GLY A 113 12.78 -5.21 19.23
N CYS A 114 12.31 -5.26 17.99
CA CYS A 114 12.78 -4.36 16.95
C CYS A 114 11.63 -3.74 16.17
N LEU A 115 11.74 -2.45 15.89
CA LEU A 115 10.94 -1.76 14.89
C LEU A 115 11.75 -1.71 13.59
N VAL A 116 11.20 -2.35 12.55
CA VAL A 116 11.80 -2.39 11.21
C VAL A 116 11.07 -1.39 10.34
N THR A 117 11.80 -0.39 9.85
CA THR A 117 11.28 0.62 8.92
C THR A 117 12.17 0.68 7.70
N GLY A 118 11.61 0.99 6.54
CA GLY A 118 12.43 1.07 5.36
C GLY A 118 11.66 1.25 4.06
N THR A 119 12.45 1.24 2.99
CA THR A 119 11.94 1.23 1.62
C THR A 119 12.61 0.15 0.81
N ALA A 120 11.83 -0.62 0.06
CA ALA A 120 12.33 -1.65 -0.85
C ALA A 120 11.85 -1.36 -2.27
N PRO A 121 12.68 -1.54 -3.32
CA PRO A 121 12.23 -1.35 -4.70
C PRO A 121 11.17 -2.39 -5.09
N ILE A 122 10.21 -1.98 -5.89
CA ILE A 122 9.20 -2.86 -6.50
C ILE A 122 9.78 -3.41 -7.80
N ALA A 123 10.12 -4.69 -7.80
CA ALA A 123 10.55 -5.37 -9.01
C ALA A 123 9.37 -5.60 -9.97
N ALA A 124 9.63 -5.48 -11.28
CA ALA A 124 8.64 -5.78 -12.32
C ALA A 124 8.25 -7.28 -12.36
N LYS A 125 9.12 -8.15 -11.85
CA LYS A 125 8.92 -9.59 -11.80
C LYS A 125 8.35 -10.01 -10.44
N PRO A 126 7.61 -11.14 -10.37
CA PRO A 126 7.17 -11.70 -9.09
C PRO A 126 8.37 -11.93 -8.16
N SER A 127 8.32 -11.29 -7.00
CA SER A 127 9.44 -11.24 -6.05
C SER A 127 8.91 -11.32 -4.62
N SER A 128 9.79 -11.64 -3.66
CA SER A 128 9.46 -11.61 -2.24
C SER A 128 10.48 -10.79 -1.46
N PHE A 129 9.97 -10.01 -0.52
CA PHE A 129 10.74 -9.32 0.49
C PHE A 129 10.49 -10.00 1.83
N ASN A 130 11.53 -10.55 2.44
CA ASN A 130 11.39 -11.37 3.64
C ASN A 130 12.13 -10.72 4.80
N ILE A 131 11.50 -10.66 5.96
CA ILE A 131 12.12 -10.25 7.23
C ILE A 131 12.22 -11.51 8.07
N ILE A 132 13.44 -12.02 8.23
CA ILE A 132 13.69 -13.35 8.80
C ILE A 132 14.68 -13.27 9.96
N LEU A 133 14.68 -14.35 10.75
CA LEU A 133 15.68 -14.54 11.78
C LEU A 133 17.03 -14.93 11.16
N LYS A 134 18.05 -14.10 11.35
CA LYS A 134 19.42 -14.31 10.90
C LYS A 134 20.03 -15.55 11.58
N ASP A 135 20.74 -16.38 10.81
CA ASP A 135 21.44 -17.59 11.29
C ASP A 135 20.53 -18.45 12.19
N TYR A 136 19.33 -18.73 11.68
CA TYR A 136 18.29 -19.44 12.41
C TYR A 136 18.72 -20.85 12.80
N ARG A 137 18.51 -21.19 14.08
CA ARG A 137 18.59 -22.56 14.59
C ARG A 137 17.28 -22.96 15.24
N VAL A 138 16.95 -24.25 15.23
CA VAL A 138 15.65 -24.74 15.75
C VAL A 138 15.43 -24.34 17.21
N GLU A 139 16.49 -24.24 18.01
CA GLU A 139 16.42 -23.81 19.41
C GLU A 139 15.96 -22.36 19.57
N ASP A 140 16.23 -21.50 18.58
CA ASP A 140 15.88 -20.08 18.59
C ASP A 140 14.37 -19.86 18.61
N SER A 141 13.58 -20.79 18.06
CA SER A 141 12.12 -20.71 18.05
C SER A 141 11.48 -20.80 19.44
N ARG A 142 12.25 -21.21 20.46
CA ARG A 142 11.82 -21.16 21.87
C ARG A 142 12.05 -19.78 22.51
N LYS A 143 12.83 -18.91 21.88
CA LYS A 143 13.20 -17.60 22.41
C LYS A 143 12.62 -16.46 21.58
N TYR A 144 12.76 -16.55 20.27
CA TYR A 144 12.31 -15.53 19.33
C TYR A 144 11.01 -15.95 18.67
N ARG A 145 10.06 -15.01 18.63
CA ARG A 145 8.75 -15.20 17.99
C ARG A 145 8.57 -14.15 16.89
N PRO A 146 8.15 -14.53 15.69
CA PRO A 146 7.83 -13.57 14.64
C PRO A 146 6.42 -12.99 14.83
N ASP A 147 6.03 -12.68 16.06
CA ASP A 147 4.85 -11.86 16.33
C ASP A 147 5.12 -10.45 15.84
N PHE A 148 4.10 -9.78 15.29
CA PHE A 148 4.30 -8.50 14.65
C PHE A 148 3.05 -7.61 14.69
N GLN A 149 3.26 -6.32 14.48
CA GLN A 149 2.23 -5.39 14.08
C GLN A 149 2.73 -4.53 12.91
N ILE A 150 1.96 -4.54 11.82
CA ILE A 150 2.20 -3.68 10.67
C ILE A 150 1.58 -2.33 10.98
N HIS A 151 2.39 -1.28 11.05
CA HIS A 151 1.91 0.09 11.28
C HIS A 151 1.53 0.76 9.97
N HIS A 152 2.41 0.66 8.98
CA HIS A 152 2.23 1.25 7.65
C HIS A 152 2.86 0.32 6.62
N PHE A 153 2.19 0.14 5.49
CA PHE A 153 2.66 -0.62 4.36
C PHE A 153 1.99 -0.08 3.11
N SER A 154 2.71 0.70 2.31
CA SER A 154 2.20 1.30 1.07
C SER A 154 3.19 1.17 -0.07
N GLY A 155 2.71 1.32 -1.31
CA GLY A 155 3.55 1.33 -2.50
C GLY A 155 3.48 2.67 -3.22
N GLY A 156 4.65 3.23 -3.53
CA GLY A 156 4.82 4.52 -4.16
C GLY A 156 4.53 5.70 -3.24
N ASN A 157 4.12 6.81 -3.84
CA ASN A 157 3.98 8.06 -3.11
C ASN A 157 2.73 8.06 -2.22
N ALA A 158 2.90 8.49 -0.97
CA ALA A 158 1.80 8.75 -0.05
C ALA A 158 1.27 10.17 -0.26
N TYR A 159 0.09 10.30 -0.88
CA TYR A 159 -0.62 11.59 -0.99
C TYR A 159 -1.70 11.67 0.09
N GLY A 160 -1.78 12.81 0.79
CA GLY A 160 -2.81 13.06 1.80
C GLY A 160 -4.23 13.15 1.23
N ASP A 161 -4.34 13.57 -0.04
CA ASP A 161 -5.57 13.52 -0.83
C ASP A 161 -5.20 13.05 -2.23
N TRP A 162 -5.95 12.08 -2.77
CA TRP A 162 -5.81 11.58 -4.13
C TRP A 162 -6.74 12.28 -5.12
N GLY A 163 -7.72 13.06 -4.64
CA GLY A 163 -8.62 13.85 -5.47
C GLY A 163 -9.71 13.03 -6.14
N VAL A 164 -9.78 11.73 -5.84
CA VAL A 164 -10.77 10.78 -6.34
C VAL A 164 -11.25 9.86 -5.20
N PRO A 165 -12.56 9.67 -4.99
CA PRO A 165 -13.12 8.87 -3.91
C PRO A 165 -12.93 7.36 -4.10
N GLN A 166 -12.55 6.92 -5.31
CA GLN A 166 -12.27 5.53 -5.64
C GLN A 166 -10.93 5.06 -5.06
N VAL A 167 -9.97 5.96 -4.86
CA VAL A 167 -8.69 5.67 -4.22
C VAL A 167 -8.81 6.05 -2.75
N ARG A 168 -8.76 5.05 -1.87
CA ARG A 168 -8.97 5.23 -0.42
C ARG A 168 -7.78 4.71 0.35
N HIS A 169 -7.63 5.17 1.59
CA HIS A 169 -6.60 4.64 2.50
C HIS A 169 -6.69 3.12 2.63
N GLN A 170 -7.90 2.53 2.66
CA GLN A 170 -8.07 1.09 2.79
C GLN A 170 -7.58 0.28 1.58
N THR A 171 -7.53 0.89 0.40
CA THR A 171 -7.01 0.24 -0.83
C THR A 171 -5.53 0.49 -1.05
N LEU A 172 -5.00 1.59 -0.51
CA LEU A 172 -3.58 1.95 -0.52
C LEU A 172 -2.79 1.23 0.57
N GLU A 173 -3.40 0.99 1.73
CA GLU A 173 -2.78 0.37 2.91
C GLU A 173 -3.71 -0.61 3.63
N PRO A 174 -4.22 -1.66 2.96
CA PRO A 174 -5.12 -2.65 3.57
C PRO A 174 -4.50 -3.40 4.76
N MET A 175 -3.17 -3.41 4.91
CA MET A 175 -2.49 -4.11 6.02
C MET A 175 -2.14 -3.19 7.19
N SER A 176 -2.41 -1.89 7.10
CA SER A 176 -2.14 -0.97 8.22
C SER A 176 -2.94 -1.36 9.46
N GLY A 177 -2.26 -1.45 10.60
CA GLY A 177 -2.84 -1.89 11.87
C GLY A 177 -2.96 -3.40 12.05
N PHE A 178 -2.61 -4.21 11.04
CA PHE A 178 -2.69 -5.67 11.16
C PHE A 178 -1.69 -6.19 12.20
N LYS A 179 -2.21 -6.92 13.19
CA LYS A 179 -1.44 -7.44 14.32
C LYS A 179 -1.65 -8.94 14.45
N SER A 180 -0.54 -9.65 14.65
CA SER A 180 -0.57 -11.07 14.98
C SER A 180 0.31 -11.33 16.18
N ALA A 181 -0.27 -11.96 17.20
CA ALA A 181 0.40 -12.35 18.42
C ALA A 181 0.03 -13.80 18.73
N HIS A 182 0.93 -14.71 18.40
CA HIS A 182 0.77 -16.14 18.65
C HIS A 182 1.75 -16.52 19.77
N GLY A 183 1.19 -17.06 20.86
CA GLY A 183 2.00 -17.60 21.96
C GLY A 183 2.98 -18.66 21.46
N LEU A 184 4.04 -18.93 22.23
CA LEU A 184 5.01 -19.98 21.90
C LEU A 184 4.29 -21.33 21.78
N GLN A 185 4.08 -21.80 20.55
CA GLN A 185 3.43 -23.09 20.32
C GLN A 185 4.12 -23.99 19.31
N GLU A 186 5.01 -23.50 18.46
CA GLU A 186 5.89 -24.27 17.55
C GLU A 186 6.63 -23.24 16.68
N PRO A 187 7.73 -23.59 15.99
CA PRO A 187 8.31 -22.69 14.99
C PRO A 187 7.27 -22.40 13.89
N TYR A 188 7.04 -21.13 13.57
CA TYR A 188 6.08 -20.71 12.53
C TYR A 188 6.59 -19.47 11.78
N PHE A 189 5.97 -19.19 10.64
CA PHE A 189 6.21 -17.98 9.86
C PHE A 189 4.90 -17.48 9.23
N PHE A 190 4.88 -16.19 8.89
CA PHE A 190 3.76 -15.57 8.20
C PHE A 190 4.10 -15.34 6.75
N GLN A 191 3.21 -15.75 5.86
CA GLN A 191 3.33 -15.51 4.43
C GLN A 191 2.22 -14.58 3.97
N PHE A 192 2.62 -13.47 3.35
CA PHE A 192 1.74 -12.49 2.73
C PHE A 192 1.87 -12.60 1.21
N PHE A 193 0.73 -12.60 0.53
CA PHE A 193 0.64 -12.52 -0.92
C PHE A 193 0.01 -11.19 -1.28
N LEU A 194 0.79 -10.34 -1.94
CA LEU A 194 0.43 -8.99 -2.33
C LEU A 194 0.26 -8.91 -3.84
N GLN A 195 -0.90 -8.43 -4.27
CA GLN A 195 -1.16 -8.09 -5.66
C GLN A 195 -1.13 -6.56 -5.79
N LEU A 196 -0.05 -6.02 -6.35
CA LEU A 196 0.12 -4.58 -6.52
C LEU A 196 -0.58 -4.13 -7.81
N ILE A 197 -1.46 -3.14 -7.71
CA ILE A 197 -2.23 -2.55 -8.81
C ILE A 197 -1.71 -1.13 -9.01
N PRO A 198 -0.96 -0.88 -10.09
CA PRO A 198 -0.52 0.47 -10.43
C PRO A 198 -1.73 1.38 -10.60
N THR A 199 -1.70 2.53 -9.94
CA THR A 199 -2.80 3.49 -9.94
C THR A 199 -2.29 4.87 -10.33
N THR A 200 -2.90 5.46 -11.35
CA THR A 200 -2.62 6.83 -11.78
C THR A 200 -3.86 7.70 -11.62
N VAL A 201 -3.67 8.92 -11.16
CA VAL A 201 -4.73 9.94 -11.07
C VAL A 201 -4.25 11.19 -11.78
N ASP A 202 -4.82 11.43 -12.96
CA ASP A 202 -4.61 12.63 -13.74
C ASP A 202 -5.57 13.72 -13.26
N LEU A 203 -4.99 14.73 -12.62
CA LEU A 203 -5.70 15.90 -12.14
C LEU A 203 -5.54 17.00 -13.19
N ALA A 204 -6.64 17.48 -13.75
CA ALA A 204 -6.61 18.56 -14.72
C ALA A 204 -5.87 19.79 -14.16
N GLY A 205 -4.79 20.21 -14.86
CA GLY A 205 -3.99 21.38 -14.50
C GLY A 205 -3.02 21.19 -13.31
N LYS A 206 -2.81 19.96 -12.83
CA LYS A 206 -1.83 19.62 -11.78
C LYS A 206 -0.99 18.41 -12.19
N ASP A 207 0.06 18.14 -11.44
CA ASP A 207 0.88 16.94 -11.63
C ASP A 207 0.07 15.67 -11.35
N SER A 208 0.24 14.66 -12.21
CA SER A 208 -0.37 13.34 -12.07
C SER A 208 0.11 12.66 -10.79
N ARG A 209 -0.83 12.08 -10.04
CA ARG A 209 -0.51 11.32 -8.82
C ARG A 209 -0.36 9.85 -9.17
N VAL A 210 0.77 9.27 -8.79
CA VAL A 210 1.09 7.87 -9.07
C VAL A 210 1.45 7.12 -7.79
N GLY A 211 0.95 5.90 -7.67
CA GLY A 211 1.33 4.94 -6.64
C GLY A 211 0.66 3.60 -6.86
N TYR A 212 0.55 2.82 -5.79
CA TYR A 212 0.04 1.45 -5.86
C TYR A 212 -1.08 1.23 -4.86
N GLN A 213 -2.21 0.74 -5.37
CA GLN A 213 -3.18 0.04 -4.54
C GLN A 213 -2.77 -1.42 -4.47
N TYR A 214 -3.19 -2.15 -3.45
CA TYR A 214 -2.92 -3.58 -3.43
C TYR A 214 -3.98 -4.38 -2.68
N THR A 215 -4.04 -5.68 -2.98
CA THR A 215 -4.77 -6.64 -2.16
C THR A 215 -3.77 -7.54 -1.44
N ALA A 216 -4.11 -7.91 -0.21
CA ALA A 216 -3.25 -8.73 0.62
C ALA A 216 -4.01 -9.95 1.15
N PHE A 217 -3.40 -11.11 0.96
CA PHE A 217 -3.80 -12.34 1.62
C PHE A 217 -2.69 -12.78 2.54
N HIS A 218 -3.04 -13.32 3.71
CA HIS A 218 -2.06 -13.80 4.67
C HIS A 218 -2.36 -15.25 5.05
N SER A 219 -1.31 -16.00 5.34
CA SER A 219 -1.40 -17.34 5.91
C SER A 219 -0.31 -17.50 6.95
N MET A 220 -0.65 -18.18 8.04
CA MET A 220 0.32 -18.63 9.03
C MET A 220 0.66 -20.09 8.73
N LEU A 221 1.95 -20.38 8.61
CA LEU A 221 2.44 -21.72 8.32
C LEU A 221 3.34 -22.18 9.46
N ARG A 222 3.17 -23.45 9.85
CA ARG A 222 4.06 -24.11 10.81
C ARG A 222 5.34 -24.52 10.09
N TYR A 223 6.47 -24.33 10.75
CA TYR A 223 7.75 -24.78 10.26
C TYR A 223 7.85 -26.29 10.46
N ASN A 224 8.03 -27.02 9.34
CA ASN A 224 8.11 -28.48 9.30
C ASN A 224 9.55 -29.01 9.38
N GLY A 225 10.51 -28.19 9.79
CA GLY A 225 11.92 -28.59 9.89
C GLY A 225 12.74 -28.40 8.61
N GLN A 226 12.15 -27.94 7.49
CA GLN A 226 12.87 -27.74 6.23
C GLN A 226 12.62 -26.35 5.61
N GLY A 227 13.72 -25.67 5.27
CA GLY A 227 13.77 -24.71 4.15
C GLY A 227 13.50 -23.23 4.43
N ARG A 228 12.90 -22.83 5.57
CA ARG A 228 12.59 -21.41 5.84
C ARG A 228 12.72 -21.00 7.31
N ALA A 229 13.49 -19.96 7.59
CA ALA A 229 13.59 -19.39 8.94
C ALA A 229 12.24 -18.77 9.38
N PRO A 230 11.92 -18.78 10.69
CA PRO A 230 10.80 -18.01 11.23
C PRO A 230 10.92 -16.52 10.87
N GLY A 231 9.80 -15.92 10.48
CA GLY A 231 9.78 -14.55 10.00
C GLY A 231 8.51 -14.17 9.26
N LEU A 232 8.58 -13.03 8.57
CA LEU A 232 7.53 -12.47 7.73
C LEU A 232 7.98 -12.52 6.27
N TYR A 233 7.18 -13.12 5.41
CA TYR A 233 7.49 -13.31 3.99
C TYR A 233 6.47 -12.55 3.16
N PHE A 234 6.88 -11.46 2.51
CA PHE A 234 6.00 -10.63 1.66
C PHE A 234 6.25 -10.96 0.19
N SER A 235 5.49 -11.91 -0.34
CA SER A 235 5.49 -12.21 -1.77
C SER A 235 4.61 -11.21 -2.51
N TYR A 236 5.17 -10.46 -3.45
CA TYR A 236 4.43 -9.47 -4.22
C TYR A 236 4.55 -9.71 -5.73
N LYS A 237 3.49 -9.35 -6.46
CA LYS A 237 3.50 -9.34 -7.91
C LYS A 237 2.69 -8.16 -8.44
N LEU A 238 3.13 -7.60 -9.56
CA LEU A 238 2.38 -6.57 -10.27
C LEU A 238 1.14 -7.18 -10.95
N SER A 239 0.07 -6.40 -10.95
CA SER A 239 -1.17 -6.69 -11.67
C SER A 239 -0.96 -6.45 -13.16
N PRO A 240 -1.52 -7.29 -14.04
CA PRO A 240 -1.55 -7.02 -15.47
C PRO A 240 -2.49 -5.86 -15.84
N PHE A 241 -3.31 -5.39 -14.90
CA PHE A 241 -4.22 -4.26 -15.05
C PHE A 241 -3.76 -3.07 -14.20
N SER A 242 -3.94 -1.86 -14.71
CA SER A 242 -3.80 -0.60 -13.97
C SER A 242 -5.15 0.09 -13.77
N MET A 243 -5.21 0.93 -12.74
CA MET A 243 -6.36 1.79 -12.46
C MET A 243 -6.01 3.21 -12.84
N ASP A 244 -6.67 3.71 -13.88
CA ASP A 244 -6.42 5.05 -14.42
C ASP A 244 -7.64 5.92 -14.14
N CYS A 245 -7.46 6.93 -13.31
CA CYS A 245 -8.47 7.90 -12.96
C CYS A 245 -8.14 9.24 -13.61
N ALA A 246 -9.11 9.84 -14.28
CA ALA A 246 -9.01 11.18 -14.80
C ALA A 246 -10.16 12.03 -14.28
N VAL A 247 -9.84 13.24 -13.82
CA VAL A 247 -10.85 14.26 -13.54
C VAL A 247 -11.12 15.01 -14.84
N GLN A 248 -12.28 14.76 -15.44
CA GLN A 248 -12.69 15.37 -16.69
C GLN A 248 -13.78 16.40 -16.41
N TYR A 249 -13.68 17.57 -17.02
CA TYR A 249 -14.74 18.56 -17.01
C TYR A 249 -15.57 18.43 -18.27
N ASP A 250 -16.89 18.47 -18.10
CA ASP A 250 -17.81 18.48 -19.23
C ASP A 250 -17.55 19.72 -20.09
N THR A 251 -17.70 19.56 -21.40
CA THR A 251 -17.68 20.71 -22.30
C THR A 251 -18.95 21.54 -22.09
N LEU A 252 -18.87 22.85 -22.35
CA LEU A 252 -20.04 23.74 -22.29
C LEU A 252 -21.21 23.21 -23.14
N SER A 253 -20.91 22.56 -24.28
CA SER A 253 -21.92 21.93 -25.13
C SER A 253 -22.69 20.82 -24.41
N HIS A 254 -22.01 19.96 -23.64
CA HIS A 254 -22.65 18.89 -22.88
C HIS A 254 -23.57 19.45 -21.79
N PHE A 255 -23.11 20.49 -21.08
CA PHE A 255 -23.93 21.20 -20.09
C PHE A 255 -25.18 21.83 -20.70
N VAL A 256 -25.07 22.49 -21.86
CA VAL A 256 -26.24 23.10 -22.54
C VAL A 256 -27.24 22.04 -22.98
N VAL A 257 -26.78 20.89 -23.49
CA VAL A 257 -27.66 19.78 -23.86
C VAL A 257 -28.40 19.24 -22.64
N ASN A 258 -27.72 19.01 -21.52
CA ASN A 258 -28.37 18.57 -20.27
C ASN A 258 -29.37 19.61 -19.75
N LEU A 259 -29.03 20.89 -19.80
CA LEU A 259 -29.93 21.98 -19.39
C LEU A 259 -31.20 21.99 -20.24
N CYS A 260 -31.07 21.86 -21.57
CA CYS A 260 -32.21 21.74 -22.46
C CYS A 260 -33.06 20.50 -22.17
N ALA A 261 -32.43 19.37 -21.81
CA ALA A 261 -33.14 18.15 -21.42
C ALA A 261 -33.95 18.31 -20.12
N VAL A 262 -33.37 18.98 -19.10
CA VAL A 262 -34.07 19.29 -17.84
C VAL A 262 -35.28 20.20 -18.09
N VAL A 263 -35.09 21.29 -18.85
CA VAL A 263 -36.18 22.24 -19.17
C VAL A 263 -37.26 21.55 -19.99
N GLY A 264 -36.87 20.77 -21.01
CA GLY A 264 -37.81 20.01 -21.85
C GLY A 264 -38.60 18.97 -21.05
N GLY A 265 -37.92 18.18 -20.21
CA GLY A 265 -38.55 17.16 -19.39
C GLY A 265 -39.58 17.72 -18.42
N VAL A 266 -39.26 18.80 -17.71
CA VAL A 266 -40.20 19.45 -16.78
C VAL A 266 -41.39 20.04 -17.55
N TYR A 267 -41.16 20.66 -18.71
CA TYR A 267 -42.24 21.26 -19.51
C TYR A 267 -43.21 20.21 -20.06
N THR A 268 -42.75 19.01 -20.41
CA THR A 268 -43.62 17.92 -20.87
C THR A 268 -44.50 17.31 -19.78
N VAL A 269 -44.10 17.43 -18.51
CA VAL A 269 -44.84 16.89 -17.34
C VAL A 269 -45.77 17.94 -16.70
N ALA A 270 -45.51 19.23 -16.95
CA ALA A 270 -46.19 20.38 -16.33
C ALA A 270 -47.55 20.75 -16.94
#